data_AF-A0A9D6IG72-F1
#
_entry.id   AF-A0A9D6IG72-F1
#
_cell.length_a   1.000
_cell.length_b   1.000
_cell.length_c   1.000
_cell.angle_alpha   90.00
_cell.angle_beta   90.00
_cell.angle_gamma   90.00
#
_symmetry.space_group_name_H-M   'P 1'
#
loop_
_entity.id
_entity.type
_entity.pdbx_description
1 polymer ?
#
loop_
_entity_poly.entity_id
_entity_poly.type
_entity_poly.pdbx_seq_one_letter_code
_entity_poly.pdbx_strand_id
1 'polypeptide(L)'
;MRQQLRWFLLSLVLCTMPSLASAEQLRFRFVPTNACGATAQVPIGPEGTMGELRRVLGVRPLPYPFVVRANQIVTFRHPYNGRNISVPLRMPEGQPRLEHRADRIVYNFGDYTVEARFNPDGSVDVIYNSGLLRPLPF
;
A
#
# COMPACT_ATOMS: atom_id res chain seq x y z
N MET A 1 -32.89 27.57 -23.74
CA MET A 1 -31.61 27.87 -23.04
C MET A 1 -31.48 27.26 -21.65
N ARG A 2 -32.44 27.40 -20.71
CA ARG A 2 -32.30 26.89 -19.32
C ARG A 2 -32.07 25.36 -19.20
N GLN A 3 -32.62 24.56 -20.09
CA GLN A 3 -32.45 23.10 -20.09
C GLN A 3 -31.01 22.68 -20.46
N GLN A 4 -30.42 23.31 -21.48
CA GLN A 4 -29.05 23.01 -21.91
C GLN A 4 -28.02 23.36 -20.83
N LEU A 5 -28.24 24.45 -20.08
CA LEU A 5 -27.38 24.83 -18.96
C LEU A 5 -27.43 23.81 -17.80
N ARG A 6 -28.60 23.21 -17.53
CA ARG A 6 -28.74 22.14 -16.52
C ARG A 6 -27.98 20.88 -16.92
N TRP A 7 -28.05 20.47 -18.19
CA TRP A 7 -27.31 19.31 -18.68
C TRP A 7 -25.80 19.55 -18.67
N PHE A 8 -25.35 20.76 -19.00
CA PHE A 8 -23.93 21.14 -18.93
C PHE A 8 -23.38 21.13 -17.50
N LEU A 9 -24.15 21.62 -16.52
CA LEU A 9 -23.76 21.56 -15.11
C LEU A 9 -23.72 20.12 -14.59
N LEU A 10 -24.67 19.28 -15.00
CA LEU A 10 -24.71 17.88 -14.59
C LEU A 10 -23.50 17.10 -15.14
N SER A 11 -23.13 17.31 -16.40
CA SER A 11 -21.96 16.67 -17.00
C SER A 11 -20.64 17.19 -16.41
N LEU A 12 -20.55 18.49 -16.10
CA LEU A 12 -19.38 19.05 -15.41
C LEU A 12 -19.20 18.42 -14.02
N VAL A 13 -20.28 18.30 -13.24
CA VAL A 13 -20.24 17.64 -11.92
C VAL A 13 -19.81 16.17 -12.05
N LEU A 14 -20.36 15.43 -13.02
CA LEU A 14 -19.97 14.03 -13.30
C LEU A 14 -18.50 13.91 -13.75
N CYS A 15 -17.97 14.86 -14.52
CA CYS A 15 -16.57 14.86 -14.95
C CYS A 15 -15.59 15.35 -13.87
N THR A 16 -16.04 16.16 -12.90
CA THR A 16 -15.22 16.63 -11.78
C THR A 16 -15.21 15.70 -10.58
N MET A 17 -16.04 14.66 -10.58
CA MET A 17 -15.92 13.59 -9.59
C MET A 17 -14.54 12.96 -9.80
N PRO A 18 -13.57 13.08 -8.86
CA PRO A 18 -12.41 12.21 -8.92
C PRO A 18 -12.98 10.80 -8.97
N SER A 19 -12.58 10.02 -9.98
CA SER A 19 -13.06 8.64 -10.13
C SER A 19 -13.09 8.03 -8.74
N LEU A 20 -14.26 7.58 -8.29
CA LEU A 20 -14.43 6.92 -6.99
C LEU A 20 -13.72 5.56 -7.11
N ALA A 21 -12.40 5.62 -7.17
CA ALA A 21 -11.55 4.52 -7.52
C ALA A 21 -11.34 3.73 -6.24
N SER A 22 -12.23 2.78 -6.01
CA SER A 22 -12.09 1.84 -4.91
C SER A 22 -10.92 0.91 -5.20
N ALA A 23 -9.74 1.25 -4.68
CA ALA A 23 -8.65 0.30 -4.53
C ALA A 23 -8.68 -0.26 -3.10
N GLU A 24 -8.66 -1.59 -2.96
CA GLU A 24 -8.35 -2.18 -1.66
C GLU A 24 -6.86 -2.03 -1.38
N GLN A 25 -6.53 -1.45 -0.24
CA GLN A 25 -5.16 -1.24 0.20
C GLN A 25 -4.95 -1.89 1.56
N LEU A 26 -3.95 -2.76 1.68
CA LEU A 26 -3.58 -3.40 2.93
C LEU A 26 -2.19 -2.93 3.34
N ARG A 27 -2.06 -2.41 4.56
CA ARG A 27 -0.81 -1.89 5.10
C ARG A 27 -0.37 -2.68 6.33
N PHE A 28 0.90 -3.06 6.34
CA PHE A 28 1.60 -3.64 7.47
C PHE A 28 2.82 -2.80 7.82
N ARG A 29 3.23 -2.80 9.09
CA ARG A 29 4.44 -2.10 9.53
C ARG A 29 5.47 -3.08 10.08
N PHE A 30 6.71 -2.86 9.68
CA PHE A 30 7.87 -3.62 10.11
C PHE A 30 8.87 -2.68 10.78
N VAL A 31 9.36 -3.05 11.96
CA VAL A 31 10.40 -2.30 12.68
C VAL A 31 11.69 -3.10 12.74
N PRO A 32 12.87 -2.46 12.65
CA PRO A 32 14.14 -3.13 12.87
C PRO A 32 14.23 -3.75 14.26
N THR A 33 14.67 -5.00 14.36
CA THR A 33 14.86 -5.69 15.65
C THR A 33 16.32 -5.80 16.06
N ASN A 34 17.26 -5.70 15.11
CA ASN A 34 18.68 -5.78 15.39
C ASN A 34 19.52 -4.99 14.36
N ALA A 35 20.82 -4.88 14.62
CA ALA A 35 21.78 -4.22 13.73
C ALA A 35 22.02 -4.98 12.41
N CYS A 36 21.66 -6.27 12.35
CA CYS A 36 21.82 -7.12 11.18
C CYS A 36 20.73 -6.89 10.12
N GLY A 37 19.77 -5.99 10.38
CA GLY A 37 18.70 -5.67 9.44
C GLY A 37 17.48 -6.57 9.54
N ALA A 38 17.38 -7.46 10.54
CA ALA A 38 16.14 -8.20 10.74
C ALA A 38 15.01 -7.24 11.14
N THR A 39 13.80 -7.53 10.67
CA THR A 39 12.60 -6.75 11.00
C THR A 39 11.54 -7.65 11.65
N ALA A 40 10.69 -7.05 12.47
CA ALA A 40 9.50 -7.70 13.01
C ALA A 40 8.25 -6.89 12.64
N GLN A 41 7.18 -7.61 12.33
CA GLN A 41 5.87 -7.00 12.12
C GLN A 41 5.34 -6.44 13.45
N VAL A 42 4.83 -5.22 13.43
CA VAL A 42 4.21 -4.57 14.60
C VAL A 42 2.76 -4.17 14.30
N PRO A 43 1.89 -4.13 15.32
CA PRO A 43 0.55 -3.63 15.15
C PRO A 43 0.51 -2.17 14.67
N ILE A 44 -0.35 -1.90 13.70
CA ILE A 44 -0.59 -0.55 13.15
C ILE A 44 -2.08 -0.27 12.89
N GLY A 45 -2.90 -1.32 12.78
CA GLY A 45 -4.32 -1.17 12.50
C GLY A 45 -5.11 -0.62 13.69
N PRO A 46 -6.38 -0.24 13.46
CA PRO A 46 -7.32 0.07 14.52
C PRO A 46 -7.32 -1.01 15.61
N GLU A 47 -7.48 -0.60 16.86
CA GLU A 47 -7.57 -1.51 18.02
C GLU A 47 -6.30 -2.36 18.24
N GLY A 48 -5.15 -1.94 17.70
CA GLY A 48 -3.89 -2.67 17.85
C GLY A 48 -3.81 -3.94 16.99
N THR A 49 -4.47 -3.94 15.83
CA THR A 49 -4.39 -5.04 14.88
C THR A 49 -3.11 -5.03 14.04
N MET A 50 -2.72 -6.20 13.54
CA MET A 50 -1.45 -6.43 12.84
C MET A 50 -1.32 -5.66 11.52
N GLY A 51 -2.43 -5.36 10.87
CA GLY A 51 -2.47 -4.57 9.64
C GLY A 51 -3.71 -3.68 9.57
N GLU A 52 -3.70 -2.81 8.57
CA GLU A 52 -4.76 -1.87 8.27
C GLU A 52 -5.29 -2.11 6.87
N LEU A 53 -6.58 -2.42 6.74
CA LEU A 53 -7.26 -2.55 5.45
C LEU A 53 -8.03 -1.27 5.15
N ARG A 54 -7.81 -0.68 3.98
CA ARG A 54 -8.61 0.41 3.43
C ARG A 54 -9.41 -0.12 2.26
N ARG A 55 -10.74 -0.07 2.37
CA ARG A 55 -11.68 -0.36 1.28
C ARG A 55 -12.21 0.95 0.72
N VAL A 56 -12.81 0.87 -0.49
CA VAL A 56 -13.67 1.87 -1.16
C VAL A 56 -13.66 3.26 -0.51
N LEU A 57 -13.06 4.24 -1.21
CA LEU A 57 -12.94 5.66 -0.79
C LEU A 57 -12.03 5.93 0.42
N GLY A 58 -11.43 4.91 1.05
CA GLY A 58 -10.40 5.10 2.06
C GLY A 58 -10.84 5.89 3.29
N VAL A 59 -12.15 6.06 3.50
CA VAL A 59 -12.70 6.98 4.50
C VAL A 59 -12.38 6.53 5.92
N ARG A 60 -12.26 5.21 6.14
CA ARG A 60 -11.85 4.68 7.44
C ARG A 60 -10.97 3.43 7.30
N PRO A 61 -9.84 3.38 8.01
CA PRO A 61 -9.10 2.14 8.18
C PRO A 61 -9.94 1.09 8.91
N LEU A 62 -9.95 -0.12 8.37
CA LEU A 62 -10.53 -1.30 9.00
C LEU A 62 -9.41 -2.15 9.63
N PRO A 63 -9.66 -2.78 10.78
CA PRO A 63 -8.71 -3.70 11.38
C PRO A 63 -8.46 -4.90 10.46
N TYR A 64 -7.20 -5.31 10.32
CA TYR A 64 -6.81 -6.56 9.65
C TYR A 64 -5.99 -7.41 10.63
N PRO A 65 -6.56 -8.48 11.20
CA PRO A 65 -5.94 -9.21 12.31
C PRO A 65 -4.82 -10.17 11.88
N PHE A 66 -4.68 -10.45 10.60
CA PHE A 66 -3.73 -11.45 10.12
C PHE A 66 -2.33 -10.88 9.91
N VAL A 67 -1.32 -11.74 10.06
CA VAL A 67 0.07 -11.44 9.73
C VAL A 67 0.37 -11.65 8.26
N VAL A 68 1.43 -11.03 7.76
CA VAL A 68 1.87 -11.22 6.37
C VAL A 68 2.28 -12.68 6.14
N ARG A 69 1.61 -13.36 5.20
CA ARG A 69 2.04 -14.67 4.68
C ARG A 69 3.04 -14.49 3.55
N ALA A 70 4.26 -14.14 3.91
CA ALA A 70 5.32 -13.87 2.95
C ALA A 70 5.73 -15.14 2.19
N ASN A 71 6.07 -14.98 0.92
CA ASN A 71 6.69 -16.00 0.09
C ASN A 71 8.15 -15.65 -0.25
N GLN A 72 8.60 -14.43 0.06
CA GLN A 72 9.95 -13.95 -0.21
C GLN A 72 10.45 -13.04 0.92
N ILE A 73 11.76 -13.02 1.15
CA ILE A 73 12.42 -12.04 2.02
C ILE A 73 13.27 -11.16 1.12
N VAL A 74 13.01 -9.84 1.16
CA VAL A 74 13.71 -8.87 0.34
C VAL A 74 14.54 -7.95 1.22
N THR A 75 15.81 -7.80 0.86
CA THR A 75 16.74 -6.91 1.57
C THR A 75 16.84 -5.57 0.84
N PHE A 76 16.59 -4.50 1.57
CA PHE A 76 16.67 -3.11 1.10
C PHE A 76 17.76 -2.35 1.83
N ARG A 77 18.34 -1.35 1.19
CA ARG A 77 19.12 -0.32 1.89
C ARG A 77 18.20 0.84 2.24
N HIS A 78 17.98 1.07 3.53
CA HIS A 78 17.03 2.06 4.02
C HIS A 78 17.54 3.49 3.77
N PRO A 79 16.76 4.36 3.09
CA PRO A 79 17.24 5.64 2.58
C PRO A 79 17.63 6.64 3.67
N TYR A 80 16.98 6.61 4.84
CA TYR A 80 17.23 7.59 5.90
C TYR A 80 18.40 7.25 6.84
N ASN A 81 18.73 5.97 7.01
CA ASN A 81 19.76 5.53 7.97
C ASN A 81 20.88 4.72 7.31
N GLY A 82 20.76 4.43 6.00
CA GLY A 82 21.75 3.72 5.20
C GLY A 82 21.93 2.23 5.53
N ARG A 83 21.16 1.68 6.48
CA ARG A 83 21.27 0.29 6.95
C ARG A 83 20.55 -0.66 6.02
N ASN A 84 21.05 -1.89 5.94
CA ASN A 84 20.34 -2.97 5.28
C ASN A 84 19.20 -3.45 6.18
N ILE A 85 18.04 -3.71 5.59
CA ILE A 85 16.86 -4.25 6.27
C ILE A 85 16.20 -5.32 5.43
N SER A 86 15.81 -6.41 6.06
CA SER A 86 15.17 -7.57 5.43
C SER A 86 13.69 -7.55 5.78
N VAL A 87 12.84 -7.44 4.77
CA VAL A 87 11.38 -7.34 4.93
C VAL A 87 10.72 -8.55 4.26
N PRO A 88 9.86 -9.28 4.99
CA PRO A 88 9.11 -10.39 4.41
C PRO A 88 7.94 -9.85 3.57
N LEU A 89 7.93 -10.21 2.29
CA LEU A 89 6.94 -9.74 1.31
C LEU A 89 6.17 -10.93 0.70
N ARG A 90 4.89 -10.69 0.38
CA ARG A 90 4.06 -11.58 -0.42
C ARG A 90 3.97 -11.03 -1.85
N MET A 91 4.83 -11.53 -2.72
CA MET A 91 4.84 -11.15 -4.13
C MET A 91 3.89 -12.05 -4.94
N PRO A 92 3.05 -11.49 -5.83
CA PRO A 92 2.37 -12.28 -6.86
C PRO A 92 3.36 -13.00 -7.78
N GLU A 93 2.84 -13.95 -8.56
CA GLU A 93 3.60 -14.56 -9.65
C GLU A 93 3.84 -13.57 -10.79
N GLY A 94 4.92 -13.77 -11.54
CA GLY A 94 5.32 -12.92 -12.65
C GLY A 94 6.45 -11.94 -12.33
N GLN A 95 6.87 -11.17 -13.33
CA GLN A 95 7.96 -10.22 -13.20
C GLN A 95 7.40 -8.80 -13.01
N PRO A 96 7.62 -8.15 -11.85
CA PRO A 96 7.16 -6.79 -11.64
C PRO A 96 8.03 -5.80 -12.41
N ARG A 97 7.41 -4.69 -12.82
CA ARG A 97 8.14 -3.46 -13.11
C ARG A 97 8.56 -2.82 -11.79
N LEU A 98 9.86 -2.60 -11.64
CA LEU A 98 10.44 -1.98 -10.45
C LEU A 98 10.50 -0.45 -10.62
N GLU A 99 9.95 0.28 -9.66
CA GLU A 99 10.08 1.74 -9.59
C GLU A 99 10.75 2.15 -8.28
N HIS A 100 11.87 2.87 -8.40
CA HIS A 100 12.57 3.45 -7.26
C HIS A 100 12.14 4.91 -7.08
N ARG A 101 11.79 5.27 -5.85
CA ARG A 101 11.56 6.65 -5.40
C ARG A 101 12.43 6.92 -4.18
N ALA A 102 12.52 8.18 -3.77
CA ALA A 102 13.38 8.57 -2.65
C ALA A 102 13.02 7.86 -1.33
N ASP A 103 11.73 7.62 -1.09
CA ASP A 103 11.16 7.12 0.16
C ASP A 103 10.54 5.72 0.03
N ARG A 104 10.58 5.10 -1.15
CA ARG A 104 9.88 3.83 -1.40
C ARG A 104 10.38 3.10 -2.64
N ILE A 105 10.11 1.79 -2.66
CA ILE A 105 10.26 0.93 -3.83
C ILE A 105 8.90 0.33 -4.14
N VAL A 106 8.47 0.42 -5.40
CA VAL A 106 7.19 -0.12 -5.86
C VAL A 106 7.45 -1.25 -6.85
N TYR A 107 6.87 -2.41 -6.57
CA TYR A 107 6.80 -3.56 -7.46
C TYR A 107 5.43 -3.57 -8.12
N ASN A 108 5.38 -3.21 -9.40
CA ASN A 108 4.14 -3.09 -10.16
C ASN A 108 3.95 -4.30 -11.09
N PHE A 109 2.91 -5.10 -10.83
CA PHE A 109 2.53 -6.29 -11.59
C PHE A 109 1.42 -6.00 -12.62
N GLY A 110 1.14 -4.73 -12.89
CA GLY A 110 0.10 -4.27 -13.81
C GLY A 110 -1.21 -3.96 -13.10
N ASP A 111 -1.79 -4.96 -12.45
CA ASP A 111 -3.06 -4.83 -11.71
C ASP A 111 -2.89 -4.94 -10.18
N TYR A 112 -1.67 -5.20 -9.72
CA TYR A 112 -1.35 -5.31 -8.32
C TYR A 112 0.00 -4.66 -8.04
N THR A 113 0.10 -3.97 -6.91
CA THR A 113 1.33 -3.31 -6.49
C THR A 113 1.71 -3.73 -5.08
N VAL A 114 3.00 -3.99 -4.89
CA VAL A 114 3.64 -4.12 -3.57
C VAL A 114 4.56 -2.93 -3.40
N GLU A 115 4.30 -2.10 -2.41
CA GLU A 115 5.11 -0.93 -2.07
C GLU A 115 5.80 -1.17 -0.73
N ALA A 116 7.13 -1.04 -0.72
CA ALA A 116 7.92 -0.92 0.51
C ALA A 116 8.23 0.56 0.72
N ARG A 117 7.55 1.20 1.68
CA ARG A 117 7.75 2.61 2.04
C ARG A 117 8.58 2.73 3.29
N PHE A 118 9.68 3.47 3.20
CA PHE A 118 10.62 3.69 4.29
C PHE A 118 10.22 4.93 5.08
N ASN A 119 10.29 4.85 6.41
CA ASN A 119 9.97 5.94 7.31
C ASN A 119 11.25 6.48 7.98
N PRO A 120 11.28 7.77 8.39
CA PRO A 120 12.46 8.33 9.07
C PRO A 120 12.84 7.64 10.38
N ASP A 121 11.89 6.99 11.05
CA ASP A 121 12.11 6.21 12.29
C ASP A 121 12.82 4.86 12.05
N GLY A 122 13.11 4.51 10.80
CA GLY A 122 13.73 3.24 10.42
C GLY A 122 12.74 2.11 10.13
N SER A 123 11.44 2.34 10.33
CA SER A 123 10.40 1.37 10.01
C SER A 123 10.10 1.32 8.51
N VAL A 124 9.49 0.22 8.08
CA VAL A 124 8.99 0.04 6.71
C VAL A 124 7.51 -0.29 6.76
N ASP A 125 6.73 0.51 6.05
CA ASP A 125 5.35 0.19 5.76
C ASP A 125 5.31 -0.62 4.45
N VAL A 126 4.80 -1.85 4.52
CA VAL A 126 4.52 -2.69 3.36
C VAL A 126 3.06 -2.49 2.98
N ILE A 127 2.84 -2.05 1.75
CA ILE A 127 1.53 -1.67 1.23
C ILE A 127 1.23 -2.57 0.03
N TYR A 128 0.11 -3.27 0.10
CA TYR A 128 -0.45 -4.05 -0.99
C TYR A 128 -1.66 -3.33 -1.55
N ASN A 129 -1.75 -3.22 -2.87
CA ASN A 129 -2.84 -2.52 -3.53
C ASN A 129 -3.22 -3.24 -4.84
N SER A 130 -4.49 -3.66 -4.96
CA SER A 130 -5.06 -4.41 -6.09
C SER A 130 -5.65 -3.55 -7.21
N GLY A 131 -5.46 -2.23 -7.16
CA GLY A 131 -6.02 -1.32 -8.16
C GLY A 131 -7.56 -1.26 -8.14
N LEU A 132 -8.12 -0.68 -9.19
CA LEU A 132 -9.53 -0.30 -9.27
C LEU A 132 -10.48 -1.52 -9.26
N LEU A 133 -11.42 -1.54 -8.31
CA LEU A 133 -12.55 -2.49 -8.21
C LEU A 133 -12.16 -3.97 -8.05
N ARG A 134 -10.95 -4.25 -7.55
CA ARG A 134 -10.47 -5.61 -7.33
C ARG A 134 -10.22 -5.87 -5.85
N PRO A 135 -10.71 -6.98 -5.29
CA PRO A 135 -10.34 -7.39 -3.95
C PRO A 135 -8.86 -7.80 -3.90
N LEU A 136 -8.24 -7.64 -2.74
CA LEU A 136 -6.88 -8.14 -2.53
C LEU A 136 -6.87 -9.68 -2.40
N PRO A 137 -5.92 -10.38 -3.04
CA PRO A 137 -5.82 -11.85 -2.98
C PRO A 137 -5.08 -12.31 -1.71
N PHE A 138 -5.75 -12.26 -0.54
CA PHE A 138 -5.21 -12.71 0.74
C PHE A 138 -6.14 -13.66 1.49
#